data_AF-A0A5E4JPI9-F1
#
_entry.id   AF-A0A5E4JPI9-F1
#
_cell.length_a   1.000
_cell.length_b   1.000
_cell.length_c   1.000
_cell.angle_alpha   90.00
_cell.angle_beta   90.00
_cell.angle_gamma   90.00
#
_symmetry.space_group_name_H-M   'P 1'
#
loop_
_entity.id
_entity.type
_entity.pdbx_description
1 polymer ?
#
loop_
_entity_poly.entity_id
_entity_poly.type
_entity_poly.pdbx_seq_one_letter_code
_entity_poly.pdbx_strand_id
1 'polypeptide(L)'
;MSRAISFPKTCTTCNEPKPESDFYRRKDGKCKKCQNVYRNKFHRKVYAPLQGGKKKCATCEVIKDITEFYISRKMPGCRQNACKSCNDARRDRERVAKKITAPMYKPSRKPERYTRAQFITIPCAVCDKPFEPTSSVVKRCGKACTLLVNRFYTRGIRNLDYDTGDVAVSNATQLARIWLRSTHCIYCGDPFVESGG
;
A
#
# COMPACT_ATOMS: atom_id res chain seq x y z
N MET A 1 -4.00 24.26 29.69
CA MET A 1 -3.60 22.92 29.22
C MET A 1 -2.31 22.51 29.92
N SER A 2 -2.40 21.69 30.97
CA SER A 2 -1.23 21.25 31.73
C SER A 2 -0.43 20.22 30.91
N ARG A 3 0.85 20.50 30.63
CA ARG A 3 1.74 19.53 29.97
C ARG A 3 2.05 18.41 30.96
N ALA A 4 1.85 17.16 30.56
CA ALA A 4 2.24 16.00 31.35
C ALA A 4 3.75 16.06 31.64
N ILE A 5 4.11 15.97 32.92
CA ILE A 5 5.50 15.87 33.36
C ILE A 5 5.98 14.48 32.93
N SER A 6 6.79 14.40 31.88
CA SER A 6 7.38 13.14 31.43
C SER A 6 8.59 12.81 32.33
N PHE A 7 8.53 11.70 33.05
CA PHE A 7 9.68 11.20 33.80
C PHE A 7 10.83 10.82 32.86
N PRO A 8 12.09 11.12 33.21
CA PRO A 8 13.24 10.75 32.39
C PRO A 8 13.33 9.23 32.26
N LYS A 9 13.68 8.74 31.07
CA LYS A 9 13.89 7.32 30.80
C LYS A 9 15.38 7.02 30.80
N THR A 10 15.78 5.89 31.37
CA THR A 10 17.18 5.45 31.39
C THR A 10 17.51 4.68 30.12
N CYS A 11 18.59 5.06 29.44
CA CYS A 11 19.05 4.36 28.24
C CYS A 11 19.68 3.00 28.59
N THR A 12 19.23 1.90 28.00
CA THR A 12 19.77 0.55 28.27
C THR A 12 21.20 0.31 27.78
N THR A 13 21.77 1.22 26.98
CA THR A 13 23.13 1.08 26.42
C THR A 13 24.15 1.95 27.13
N CYS A 14 23.79 3.19 27.49
CA CYS A 14 24.70 4.11 28.18
C CYS A 14 24.33 4.33 29.65
N ASN A 15 23.23 3.76 30.13
CA ASN A 15 22.71 3.87 31.50
C ASN A 15 22.47 5.30 32.02
N GLU A 16 22.44 6.29 31.12
CA GLU A 16 22.14 7.68 31.47
C GLU A 16 20.63 7.96 31.43
N PRO A 17 20.06 8.67 32.44
CA PRO A 17 18.70 9.17 32.39
C PRO A 17 18.58 10.32 31.39
N LYS A 18 17.63 10.24 30.46
CA LYS A 18 17.43 11.22 29.38
C LYS A 18 15.95 11.58 29.21
N PRO A 19 15.64 12.76 28.68
CA PRO A 19 14.24 13.13 28.38
C PRO A 19 13.65 12.20 27.33
N GLU A 20 12.32 12.03 27.32
CA GLU A 20 11.64 11.18 26.35
C GLU A 20 11.90 11.60 24.88
N SER A 21 12.21 12.88 24.65
CA SER A 21 12.62 13.41 23.35
C SER A 21 13.90 12.78 22.79
N ASP A 22 14.77 12.24 23.65
CA ASP A 22 16.03 11.58 23.24
C ASP A 22 15.84 10.11 22.89
N PHE A 23 14.62 9.58 22.97
CA PHE A 23 14.27 8.23 22.59
C PHE A 23 13.44 8.23 21.31
N TYR A 24 13.49 7.13 20.56
CA TYR A 24 12.52 6.89 19.50
C TYR A 24 11.19 6.47 20.14
N ARG A 25 10.07 6.64 19.43
CA ARG A 25 8.73 6.21 19.91
C ARG A 25 8.61 4.71 20.19
N ARG A 26 9.59 3.89 19.79
CA ARG A 26 9.61 2.44 19.99
C ARG A 26 10.21 2.07 21.35
N LYS A 27 9.82 0.91 21.89
CA LYS A 27 10.13 0.43 23.26
C LYS A 27 11.54 -0.13 23.45
N ASP A 28 12.48 0.11 22.53
CA ASP A 28 13.80 -0.54 22.54
C ASP A 28 14.69 -0.09 23.72
N GLY A 29 14.29 0.94 24.47
CA GLY A 29 15.04 1.46 25.63
C GLY A 29 16.36 2.13 25.29
N LYS A 30 16.72 2.24 24.01
CA LYS A 30 17.97 2.87 23.53
C LYS A 30 17.75 4.33 23.17
N CYS A 31 18.60 5.21 23.67
CA CYS A 31 18.60 6.61 23.25
C CYS A 31 19.03 6.76 21.79
N LYS A 32 18.61 7.85 21.13
CA LYS A 32 18.90 8.16 19.72
C LYS A 32 20.41 8.12 19.42
N LYS A 33 21.25 8.63 20.33
CA LYS A 33 22.72 8.61 20.18
C LYS A 33 23.26 7.17 20.11
N CYS A 34 22.97 6.33 21.11
CA CYS A 34 23.41 4.93 21.14
C CYS A 34 22.85 4.13 19.96
N GLN A 35 21.58 4.35 19.60
CA GLN A 35 20.97 3.70 18.44
C GLN A 35 21.64 4.11 17.13
N ASN A 36 22.05 5.37 16.99
CA ASN A 36 22.80 5.84 15.83
C ASN A 36 24.22 5.25 15.78
N VAL A 37 24.91 5.16 16.91
CA VAL A 37 26.22 4.49 17.00
C VAL A 37 26.10 3.02 16.59
N TYR A 38 25.09 2.31 17.10
CA TYR A 38 24.80 0.93 16.72
C TYR A 38 24.53 0.85 15.20
N ARG A 39 23.59 1.63 14.68
CA ARG A 39 23.30 1.68 13.24
C ARG A 39 24.56 1.96 12.42
N ASN A 40 25.36 2.93 12.81
CA ASN A 40 26.58 3.29 12.09
C ASN A 40 27.66 2.19 12.18
N LYS A 41 27.82 1.52 13.32
CA LYS A 41 28.78 0.42 13.48
C LYS A 41 28.45 -0.75 12.54
N PHE A 42 27.18 -1.15 12.49
CA PHE A 42 26.71 -2.19 11.57
C PHE A 42 26.69 -1.71 10.11
N HIS A 43 26.35 -0.44 9.87
CA HIS A 43 26.38 0.18 8.55
C HIS A 43 27.77 0.56 8.04
N ARG A 44 28.83 0.48 8.86
CA ARG A 44 30.21 0.70 8.40
C ARG A 44 30.95 -0.62 8.25
N LYS A 45 30.80 -1.58 9.18
CA LYS A 45 31.53 -2.86 9.13
C LYS A 45 31.12 -3.76 7.96
N VAL A 46 29.85 -3.78 7.59
CA VAL A 46 29.37 -4.58 6.44
C VAL A 46 29.81 -3.96 5.10
N TYR A 47 30.28 -2.71 5.09
CA TYR A 47 30.46 -1.92 3.87
C TYR A 47 31.81 -1.22 3.81
N ALA A 48 32.87 -1.80 4.37
CA ALA A 48 34.21 -1.32 4.05
C ALA A 48 34.31 -1.38 2.51
N PRO A 49 34.35 -0.22 1.82
CA PRO A 49 34.42 -0.23 0.38
C PRO A 49 35.69 -0.97 0.02
N LEU A 50 35.59 -1.97 -0.87
CA LEU A 50 36.78 -2.48 -1.55
C LEU A 50 37.47 -1.25 -2.16
N GLN A 51 38.59 -0.85 -1.55
CA GLN A 51 39.37 0.30 -1.98
C GLN A 51 40.26 -0.21 -3.11
N GLY A 52 39.81 0.03 -4.34
CA GLY A 52 40.51 -0.36 -5.55
C GLY A 52 39.99 -1.65 -6.17
N GLY A 53 40.25 -1.76 -7.47
CA GLY A 53 39.87 -2.89 -8.31
C GLY A 53 39.03 -2.47 -9.51
N LYS A 54 39.02 -3.34 -10.53
CA LYS A 54 38.19 -3.19 -11.72
C LYS A 54 37.12 -4.27 -11.73
N LYS A 55 35.92 -3.95 -12.22
CA LYS A 55 34.79 -4.88 -12.34
C LYS A 55 34.14 -4.73 -13.72
N LYS A 56 33.78 -5.85 -14.36
CA LYS A 56 33.01 -5.88 -15.61
C LYS A 56 31.54 -5.52 -15.33
N CYS A 57 31.00 -4.54 -16.05
CA CYS A 57 29.58 -4.19 -15.96
C CYS A 57 28.72 -5.28 -16.62
N ALA A 58 27.71 -5.80 -15.92
CA ALA A 58 26.82 -6.84 -16.46
C ALA A 58 25.85 -6.34 -17.55
N THR A 59 25.75 -5.02 -17.76
CA THR A 59 24.82 -4.42 -18.74
C THR A 59 25.52 -3.94 -20.01
N CYS A 60 26.66 -3.25 -19.87
CA CYS A 60 27.41 -2.74 -21.03
C CYS A 60 28.72 -3.50 -21.28
N GLU A 61 29.04 -4.50 -20.48
CA GLU A 61 30.23 -5.36 -20.61
C GLU A 61 31.60 -4.66 -20.53
N VAL A 62 31.64 -3.35 -20.29
CA VAL A 62 32.88 -2.60 -20.10
C VAL A 62 33.45 -2.84 -18.70
N ILE A 63 34.76 -3.08 -18.63
CA ILE A 63 35.53 -3.13 -17.38
C ILE A 63 35.71 -1.69 -16.87
N LYS A 64 35.19 -1.39 -15.68
CA LYS A 64 35.29 -0.07 -15.05
C LYS A 64 35.87 -0.17 -13.65
N ASP A 65 36.32 0.94 -13.10
CA ASP A 65 36.72 1.02 -11.70
C ASP A 65 35.55 0.68 -10.77
N ILE A 66 35.80 0.00 -9.64
CA ILE A 66 34.77 -0.36 -8.65
C ILE A 66 33.99 0.87 -8.13
N THR A 67 34.61 2.05 -8.13
CA THR A 67 33.95 3.33 -7.78
C THR A 67 32.84 3.73 -8.76
N GLU A 68 32.83 3.19 -9.98
CA GLU A 68 31.79 3.37 -11.00
C GLU A 68 30.54 2.50 -10.76
N PHE A 69 30.47 1.77 -9.64
CA PHE A 69 29.34 0.91 -9.27
C PHE A 69 28.69 1.37 -7.97
N TYR A 70 27.36 1.38 -7.92
CA TYR A 70 26.62 1.69 -6.69
C TYR A 70 26.86 0.65 -5.60
N ILE A 71 26.87 1.10 -4.35
CA ILE A 71 26.95 0.21 -3.18
C ILE A 71 25.61 -0.52 -3.03
N SER A 72 25.65 -1.86 -2.90
CA SER A 72 24.47 -2.70 -2.72
C SER A 72 24.65 -3.62 -1.52
N ARG A 73 23.63 -3.68 -0.65
CA ARG A 73 23.64 -4.57 0.53
C ARG A 73 23.31 -6.01 0.21
N LYS A 74 22.75 -6.27 -0.97
CA LYS A 74 22.21 -7.58 -1.36
C LYS A 74 23.22 -8.42 -2.14
N MET A 75 24.31 -7.81 -2.60
CA MET A 75 25.26 -8.45 -3.50
C MET A 75 26.55 -8.82 -2.77
N PRO A 76 27.15 -9.98 -3.06
CA PRO A 76 28.50 -10.29 -2.61
C PRO A 76 29.47 -9.21 -3.13
N GLY A 77 30.37 -8.73 -2.26
CA GLY A 77 31.29 -7.62 -2.58
C GLY A 77 30.68 -6.22 -2.49
N CYS A 78 29.48 -6.07 -1.93
CA CYS A 78 28.83 -4.80 -1.60
C CYS A 78 28.62 -3.82 -2.78
N ARG A 79 28.65 -4.29 -4.03
CA ARG A 79 28.53 -3.46 -5.24
C ARG A 79 27.51 -4.06 -6.21
N GLN A 80 26.75 -3.19 -6.88
CA GLN A 80 25.84 -3.59 -7.96
C GLN A 80 26.59 -4.26 -9.12
N ASN A 81 25.86 -5.01 -9.95
CA ASN A 81 26.41 -5.64 -11.16
C ASN A 81 26.45 -4.69 -12.36
N ALA A 82 25.56 -3.69 -12.38
CA ALA A 82 25.56 -2.63 -13.39
C ALA A 82 26.34 -1.41 -12.89
N CYS A 83 27.10 -0.78 -13.79
CA CYS A 83 27.74 0.50 -13.51
C CYS A 83 26.70 1.63 -13.35
N LYS A 84 27.11 2.76 -12.75
CA LYS A 84 26.25 3.90 -12.45
C LYS A 84 25.47 4.38 -13.68
N SER A 85 26.17 4.61 -14.80
CA SER A 85 25.56 5.08 -16.04
C SER A 85 24.46 4.15 -16.57
N CYS A 86 24.70 2.83 -16.56
CA CYS A 86 23.69 1.85 -16.97
C CYS A 86 22.49 1.82 -16.02
N ASN A 87 22.75 1.92 -14.70
CA ASN A 87 21.69 1.89 -13.71
C ASN A 87 20.84 3.17 -13.74
N ASP A 88 21.44 4.33 -13.99
CA ASP A 88 20.71 5.59 -14.17
C ASP A 88 19.87 5.58 -15.43
N ALA A 89 20.42 5.12 -16.56
CA ALA A 89 19.65 4.94 -17.79
C ALA A 89 18.44 3.99 -17.58
N ARG A 90 18.62 2.89 -16.83
CA ARG A 90 17.51 2.00 -16.46
C ARG A 90 16.46 2.73 -15.62
N ARG A 91 16.86 3.50 -14.61
CA ARG A 91 15.94 4.25 -13.75
C ARG A 91 15.16 5.31 -14.53
N ASP A 92 15.78 5.94 -15.51
CA ASP A 92 15.11 6.92 -16.36
C ASP A 92 14.08 6.26 -17.28
N ARG A 93 14.40 5.10 -17.86
CA ARG A 93 13.39 4.29 -18.58
C ARG A 93 12.24 3.88 -17.68
N GLU A 94 12.50 3.44 -16.45
CA GLU A 94 11.45 3.10 -15.48
C GLU A 94 10.58 4.31 -15.10
N ARG A 95 11.18 5.50 -14.99
CA ARG A 95 10.43 6.75 -14.72
C ARG A 95 9.54 7.12 -15.89
N VAL A 96 10.04 7.04 -17.11
CA VAL A 96 9.24 7.30 -18.33
C VAL A 96 8.12 6.26 -18.46
N ALA A 97 8.43 4.98 -18.31
CA ALA A 97 7.44 3.91 -18.34
C ALA A 97 6.35 4.12 -17.28
N LYS A 98 6.70 4.46 -16.04
CA LYS A 98 5.72 4.79 -14.99
C LYS A 98 4.90 6.04 -15.27
N LYS A 99 5.36 6.99 -16.09
CA LYS A 99 4.55 8.13 -16.51
C LYS A 99 3.52 7.73 -17.57
N ILE A 100 3.89 6.81 -18.46
CA ILE A 100 3.01 6.29 -19.52
C ILE A 100 1.97 5.32 -18.95
N THR A 101 2.40 4.41 -18.07
CA THR A 101 1.54 3.34 -17.52
C THR A 101 0.89 3.70 -16.20
N ALA A 102 1.23 4.86 -15.59
CA ALA A 102 0.43 5.33 -14.47
C ALA A 102 -0.98 5.55 -15.00
N PRO A 103 -2.00 4.85 -14.48
CA PRO A 103 -3.37 5.22 -14.78
C PRO A 103 -3.49 6.72 -14.47
N MET A 104 -4.06 7.50 -15.40
CA MET A 104 -4.33 8.94 -15.19
C MET A 104 -5.03 9.22 -13.85
N TYR A 105 -5.60 8.18 -13.23
CA TYR A 105 -6.17 8.20 -11.91
C TYR A 105 -5.15 7.83 -10.80
N LYS A 106 -4.22 8.74 -10.49
CA LYS A 106 -3.82 8.92 -9.09
C LYS A 106 -4.74 10.02 -8.55
N PRO A 107 -5.77 9.71 -7.73
CA PRO A 107 -6.57 10.77 -7.12
C PRO A 107 -5.59 11.68 -6.35
N SER A 108 -5.35 12.86 -6.91
CA SER A 108 -4.23 13.74 -6.59
C SER A 108 -4.49 14.58 -5.35
N ARG A 109 -5.46 14.18 -4.54
CA ARG A 109 -5.76 14.78 -3.26
C ARG A 109 -6.00 13.63 -2.30
N LYS A 110 -5.46 13.73 -1.08
CA LYS A 110 -6.09 13.07 0.08
C LYS A 110 -7.58 13.18 -0.15
N PRO A 111 -8.37 12.08 -0.17
CA PRO A 111 -9.80 12.19 -0.45
C PRO A 111 -10.27 13.36 0.38
N GLU A 112 -10.72 14.40 -0.31
CA GLU A 112 -11.39 15.53 0.32
C GLU A 112 -12.33 14.86 1.30
N ARG A 113 -12.13 15.11 2.61
CA ARG A 113 -12.84 14.36 3.64
C ARG A 113 -14.30 14.49 3.27
N TYR A 114 -14.86 13.47 2.63
CA TYR A 114 -16.25 13.46 2.24
C TYR A 114 -16.96 13.70 3.56
N THR A 115 -17.55 14.88 3.68
CA THR A 115 -18.33 15.18 4.86
C THR A 115 -19.38 14.08 4.90
N ARG A 116 -19.65 13.56 6.09
CA ARG A 116 -20.53 12.40 6.31
C ARG A 116 -21.89 12.53 5.61
N ALA A 117 -22.27 13.74 5.21
CA ALA A 117 -23.45 14.10 4.43
C ALA A 117 -23.44 13.62 2.96
N GLN A 118 -22.28 13.55 2.28
CA GLN A 118 -22.25 13.24 0.84
C GLN A 118 -22.41 11.74 0.51
N PHE A 119 -22.28 10.85 1.50
CA PHE A 119 -22.56 9.42 1.33
C PHE A 119 -24.06 9.07 1.42
N ILE A 120 -24.92 10.04 1.74
CA ILE A 120 -26.32 9.76 2.12
C ILE A 120 -27.24 9.62 0.89
N THR A 121 -26.81 10.09 -0.30
CA THR A 121 -27.72 10.20 -1.45
C THR A 121 -27.47 9.19 -2.57
N ILE A 122 -26.53 8.25 -2.43
CA ILE A 122 -26.36 7.19 -3.44
C ILE A 122 -27.31 6.03 -3.08
N PRO A 123 -28.40 5.80 -3.85
CA PRO A 123 -29.29 4.67 -3.60
C PRO A 123 -28.55 3.34 -3.80
N CYS A 124 -29.00 2.31 -3.10
CA CYS A 124 -28.45 0.97 -3.27
C CYS A 124 -28.72 0.47 -4.69
N ALA A 125 -27.68 0.21 -5.50
CA ALA A 125 -27.83 -0.29 -6.88
C ALA A 125 -28.55 -1.66 -7.03
N VAL A 126 -28.90 -2.30 -5.90
CA VAL A 126 -29.63 -3.57 -5.85
C VAL A 126 -31.11 -3.39 -5.49
N CYS A 127 -31.47 -2.37 -4.71
CA CYS A 127 -32.84 -2.20 -4.22
C CYS A 127 -33.39 -0.77 -4.31
N ASP A 128 -32.62 0.17 -4.89
CA ASP A 128 -32.90 1.59 -5.09
C ASP A 128 -33.37 2.41 -3.87
N LYS A 129 -33.38 1.81 -2.67
CA LYS A 129 -33.74 2.51 -1.43
C LYS A 129 -32.66 3.51 -1.03
N PRO A 130 -33.02 4.74 -0.64
CA PRO A 130 -32.08 5.72 -0.12
C PRO A 130 -31.49 5.24 1.23
N PHE A 131 -30.24 5.59 1.50
CA PHE A 131 -29.55 5.11 2.69
C PHE A 131 -29.95 5.92 3.93
N GLU A 132 -30.81 5.38 4.78
CA GLU A 132 -31.11 6.02 6.07
C GLU A 132 -29.98 5.75 7.09
N PRO A 133 -29.29 6.80 7.60
CA PRO A 133 -28.09 6.65 8.41
C PRO A 133 -28.33 6.20 9.87
N THR A 134 -29.58 5.93 10.24
CA THR A 134 -30.06 5.89 11.63
C THR A 134 -29.90 4.54 12.32
N SER A 135 -29.68 3.42 11.62
CA SER A 135 -29.52 2.11 12.27
C SER A 135 -28.18 1.42 11.99
N SER A 136 -27.60 0.81 13.03
CA SER A 136 -26.35 0.04 12.98
C SER A 136 -26.46 -1.23 12.11
N VAL A 137 -27.69 -1.69 11.84
CA VAL A 137 -28.01 -2.89 11.08
C VAL A 137 -27.93 -2.62 9.56
N VAL A 138 -28.43 -1.46 9.09
CA VAL A 138 -28.39 -1.09 7.66
C VAL A 138 -26.94 -0.85 7.18
N LYS A 139 -26.05 -0.35 8.05
CA LYS A 139 -24.60 -0.25 7.77
C LYS A 139 -23.92 -1.60 7.54
N ARG A 140 -24.44 -2.70 8.11
CA ARG A 140 -23.91 -4.06 7.89
C ARG A 140 -24.43 -4.64 6.57
N CYS A 141 -25.69 -4.40 6.23
CA CYS A 141 -26.29 -4.86 4.99
C CYS A 141 -25.57 -4.26 3.76
N GLY A 142 -25.30 -2.95 3.75
CA GLY A 142 -24.55 -2.30 2.66
C GLY A 142 -23.11 -2.80 2.52
N LYS A 143 -22.41 -3.06 3.63
CA LYS A 143 -21.06 -3.66 3.59
C LYS A 143 -21.09 -5.07 3.02
N ALA A 144 -22.09 -5.89 3.38
CA ALA A 144 -22.20 -7.26 2.89
C ALA A 144 -22.55 -7.29 1.39
N CYS A 145 -23.51 -6.49 0.93
CA CYS A 145 -23.88 -6.39 -0.48
C CYS A 145 -22.73 -5.83 -1.34
N THR A 146 -22.09 -4.75 -0.91
CA THR A 146 -20.93 -4.17 -1.64
C THR A 146 -19.73 -5.10 -1.63
N LEU A 147 -19.49 -5.86 -0.56
CA LEU A 147 -18.43 -6.88 -0.53
C LEU A 147 -18.77 -8.08 -1.40
N LEU A 148 -20.01 -8.53 -1.44
CA LEU A 148 -20.47 -9.62 -2.32
C LEU A 148 -20.33 -9.22 -3.78
N VAL A 149 -20.85 -8.06 -4.18
CA VAL A 149 -20.72 -7.54 -5.54
C VAL A 149 -19.24 -7.38 -5.91
N ASN A 150 -18.41 -6.79 -5.04
CA ASN A 150 -16.97 -6.68 -5.30
C ASN A 150 -16.27 -8.04 -5.39
N ARG A 151 -16.69 -9.05 -4.63
CA ARG A 151 -16.09 -10.39 -4.64
C ARG A 151 -16.48 -11.16 -5.90
N PHE A 152 -17.69 -10.96 -6.41
CA PHE A 152 -18.12 -11.47 -7.73
C PHE A 152 -17.40 -10.72 -8.86
N TYR A 153 -17.33 -9.39 -8.81
CA TYR A 153 -16.61 -8.57 -9.79
C TYR A 153 -15.12 -8.95 -9.87
N THR A 154 -14.44 -9.03 -8.73
CA THR A 154 -13.00 -9.33 -8.70
C THR A 154 -12.65 -10.78 -9.01
N ARG A 155 -13.58 -11.74 -8.83
CA ARG A 155 -13.38 -13.13 -9.27
C ARG A 155 -13.75 -13.34 -10.74
N GLY A 156 -14.81 -12.69 -11.23
CA GLY A 156 -15.19 -12.73 -12.64
C GLY A 156 -14.12 -12.12 -13.54
N ILE A 157 -13.61 -10.94 -13.18
CA ILE A 157 -12.60 -10.23 -13.99
C ILE A 157 -11.26 -10.95 -14.05
N ARG A 158 -10.89 -11.77 -13.04
CA ARG A 158 -9.60 -12.49 -13.07
C ARG A 158 -9.56 -13.66 -14.05
N ASN A 159 -10.70 -14.12 -14.55
CA ASN A 159 -10.80 -15.29 -15.43
C ASN A 159 -11.31 -14.94 -16.84
N LEU A 160 -11.43 -13.67 -17.18
CA LEU A 160 -11.89 -13.22 -18.49
C LEU A 160 -10.78 -12.47 -19.20
N ASP A 161 -10.35 -12.98 -20.35
CA ASP A 161 -9.52 -12.25 -21.29
C ASP A 161 -10.26 -10.97 -21.72
N TYR A 162 -9.50 -9.89 -21.86
CA TYR A 162 -9.97 -8.50 -21.87
C TYR A 162 -10.90 -8.10 -23.04
N ASP A 163 -11.18 -8.97 -24.00
CA ASP A 163 -11.82 -8.60 -25.28
C ASP A 163 -13.36 -8.64 -25.30
N THR A 164 -14.03 -9.07 -24.22
CA THR A 164 -15.52 -9.10 -24.16
C THR A 164 -16.10 -8.37 -22.94
N GLY A 165 -15.52 -7.22 -22.59
CA GLY A 165 -15.77 -6.50 -21.33
C GLY A 165 -17.24 -6.17 -21.02
N ASP A 166 -18.03 -5.73 -22.02
CA ASP A 166 -19.38 -5.22 -21.75
C ASP A 166 -20.43 -6.33 -21.57
N VAL A 167 -20.33 -7.41 -22.35
CA VAL A 167 -21.27 -8.55 -22.25
C VAL A 167 -21.03 -9.33 -20.96
N ALA A 168 -19.76 -9.49 -20.56
CA ALA A 168 -19.42 -10.19 -19.33
C ALA A 168 -19.85 -9.44 -18.06
N VAL A 169 -19.76 -8.11 -18.06
CA VAL A 169 -20.25 -7.26 -16.96
C VAL A 169 -21.77 -7.35 -16.84
N SER A 170 -22.49 -7.31 -17.96
CA SER A 170 -23.95 -7.47 -17.97
C SER A 170 -24.37 -8.83 -17.41
N ASN A 171 -23.74 -9.92 -17.86
CA ASN A 171 -24.03 -11.28 -17.41
C ASN A 171 -23.66 -11.51 -15.93
N ALA A 172 -22.51 -10.99 -15.48
CA ALA A 172 -22.13 -11.07 -14.07
C ALA A 172 -23.10 -10.30 -13.16
N THR A 173 -23.58 -9.15 -13.62
CA THR A 173 -24.59 -8.36 -12.91
C THR A 173 -25.92 -9.11 -12.86
N GLN A 174 -26.32 -9.75 -13.97
CA GLN A 174 -27.54 -10.53 -14.05
C GLN A 174 -27.48 -11.80 -13.18
N LEU A 175 -26.36 -12.51 -13.17
CA LEU A 175 -26.13 -13.66 -12.28
C LEU A 175 -26.08 -13.25 -10.81
N ALA A 176 -25.47 -12.12 -10.48
CA ALA A 176 -25.52 -11.57 -9.13
C ALA A 176 -26.95 -11.22 -8.71
N ARG A 177 -27.76 -10.65 -9.60
CA ARG A 177 -29.19 -10.40 -9.37
C ARG A 177 -29.97 -11.71 -9.15
N ILE A 178 -29.77 -12.73 -9.99
CA ILE A 178 -30.43 -14.04 -9.83
C ILE A 178 -30.05 -14.68 -8.49
N TRP A 179 -28.76 -14.68 -8.14
CA TRP A 179 -28.28 -15.23 -6.88
C TRP A 179 -28.86 -14.47 -5.67
N LEU A 180 -28.90 -13.12 -5.73
CA LEU A 180 -29.53 -12.30 -4.70
C LEU A 180 -31.04 -12.55 -4.58
N ARG A 181 -31.76 -12.79 -5.69
CA ARG A 181 -33.18 -13.18 -5.65
C ARG A 181 -33.42 -14.51 -4.93
N SER A 182 -32.47 -15.45 -5.04
CA SER A 182 -32.54 -16.76 -4.37
C SER A 182 -32.06 -16.78 -2.91
N THR A 183 -31.45 -15.69 -2.43
CA THR A 183 -30.85 -15.65 -1.08
C THR A 183 -31.54 -14.60 -0.22
N HIS A 184 -32.12 -15.04 0.90
CA HIS A 184 -32.69 -14.13 1.89
C HIS A 184 -31.57 -13.28 2.49
N CYS A 185 -31.86 -12.00 2.76
CA CYS A 185 -30.90 -11.14 3.44
C CYS A 185 -30.61 -11.73 4.84
N ILE A 186 -29.36 -12.12 5.10
CA ILE A 186 -28.93 -12.77 6.35
C ILE A 186 -29.20 -11.89 7.60
N TYR A 187 -29.46 -10.59 7.41
CA TYR A 187 -29.69 -9.64 8.50
C TYR A 187 -31.14 -9.23 8.71
N CYS A 188 -31.98 -9.17 7.66
CA CYS A 188 -33.41 -8.84 7.82
C CYS A 188 -34.36 -10.01 7.53
N GLY A 189 -33.86 -11.12 6.98
CA GLY A 189 -34.67 -12.31 6.68
C GLY A 189 -35.58 -12.16 5.47
N ASP A 190 -35.76 -10.96 4.95
CA ASP A 190 -36.67 -10.71 3.82
C ASP A 190 -36.10 -11.27 2.51
N PRO A 191 -36.95 -11.87 1.65
CA PRO A 191 -36.60 -12.17 0.28
C PRO A 191 -36.39 -10.86 -0.49
N PHE A 192 -35.45 -10.86 -1.44
CA PHE A 192 -35.27 -9.71 -2.34
C PHE A 192 -36.47 -9.63 -3.29
N VAL A 193 -37.45 -8.78 -2.95
CA VAL A 193 -38.58 -8.47 -3.83
C VAL A 193 -38.20 -7.30 -4.71
N GLU A 194 -38.25 -7.48 -6.03
CA GLU A 194 -38.15 -6.37 -6.97
C GLU A 194 -39.38 -5.49 -6.79
N SER A 195 -39.17 -4.25 -6.38
CA SER A 195 -40.18 -3.21 -6.50
C SER A 195 -40.39 -2.98 -8.00
N GLY A 196 -41.42 -3.64 -8.55
CA GLY A 196 -41.83 -3.47 -9.93
C GLY A 196 -42.11 -2.00 -10.21
N GLY A 197 -41.42 -1.45 -11.21
CA GLY A 197 -41.80 -0.21 -11.88
C GLY A 197 -42.93 -0.46 -12.86
#